data_AF-A0A2Z5FYX2-F1
#
_entry.id   AF-A0A2Z5FYX2-F1
#
_cell.length_a   1.000
_cell.length_b   1.000
_cell.length_c   1.000
_cell.angle_alpha   90.00
_cell.angle_beta   90.00
_cell.angle_gamma   90.00
#
_symmetry.space_group_name_H-M   'P 1'
#
loop_
_entity.id
_entity.type
_entity.pdbx_description
1 polymer ?
#
loop_
_entity_poly.entity_id
_entity_poly.type
_entity_poly.pdbx_seq_one_letter_code
_entity_poly.pdbx_strand_id
1 'polypeptide(L)'
;MLNSYEFIATGLKTGAFDKKTYKRIYYNNVLDNWVILEDFVLRYREKYRKEHGPALGHKADTLFQDFEHLAEKRRKHPLKSLK
;
A
#
# COMPACT_ATOMS: atom_id res chain seq x y z
N MET A 1 1.55 6.17 -10.28
CA MET A 1 1.91 6.33 -8.86
C MET A 1 1.55 5.12 -8.00
N LEU A 2 0.33 4.56 -8.10
CA LEU A 2 -0.11 3.43 -7.25
C LEU A 2 0.83 2.21 -7.29
N ASN A 3 1.29 1.81 -8.48
CA ASN A 3 2.26 0.72 -8.66
C ASN A 3 3.61 1.01 -7.97
N SER A 4 4.01 2.28 -7.88
CA SER A 4 5.25 2.68 -7.19
C SER A 4 5.11 2.51 -5.68
N TYR A 5 3.94 2.81 -5.11
CA TYR A 5 3.69 2.57 -3.68
C TYR A 5 3.66 1.07 -3.36
N GLU A 6 3.03 0.26 -4.22
CA GLU A 6 3.06 -1.19 -4.07
C GLU A 6 4.50 -1.73 -4.15
N PHE A 7 5.26 -1.30 -5.15
CA PHE A 7 6.65 -1.71 -5.32
C PHE A 7 7.52 -1.36 -4.10
N ILE A 8 7.37 -0.14 -3.56
CA ILE A 8 8.08 0.29 -2.35
C ILE A 8 7.64 -0.54 -1.14
N ALA A 9 6.34 -0.79 -0.99
CA ALA A 9 5.81 -1.56 0.13
C ALA A 9 6.25 -3.02 0.10
N THR A 10 6.22 -3.66 -1.08
CA THR A 10 6.75 -5.00 -1.28
C THR A 10 8.25 -5.05 -0.98
N GLY A 11 9.03 -4.09 -1.48
CA GLY A 11 10.48 -4.04 -1.21
C GLY A 11 10.82 -3.85 0.27
N LEU A 12 9.99 -3.13 1.04
CA LEU A 12 10.13 -3.04 2.49
C LEU A 12 9.75 -4.33 3.22
N LYS A 13 8.72 -5.02 2.72
CA LYS A 13 8.24 -6.29 3.28
C LYS A 13 9.25 -7.40 3.07
N THR A 14 9.88 -7.46 1.90
CA THR A 14 10.91 -8.46 1.57
C THR A 14 12.29 -8.11 2.13
N GLY A 15 12.49 -6.88 2.61
CA GLY A 15 13.77 -6.41 3.12
C GLY A 15 14.75 -5.91 2.05
N ALA A 16 14.30 -5.83 0.78
CA ALA A 16 15.07 -5.23 -0.30
C ALA A 16 15.32 -3.72 -0.10
N PHE A 17 14.43 -3.03 0.63
CA PHE A 17 14.62 -1.65 1.05
C PHE A 17 14.81 -1.54 2.56
N ASP A 18 15.78 -0.72 2.96
CA ASP A 18 16.01 -0.47 4.38
C ASP A 18 14.98 0.52 4.95
N LYS A 19 14.55 0.25 6.18
CA LYS A 19 13.52 1.04 6.86
C LYS A 19 13.98 2.48 7.17
N LYS A 20 15.28 2.75 7.27
CA LYS A 20 15.83 4.07 7.60
C LYS A 20 15.79 4.98 6.38
N THR A 21 16.14 4.50 5.20
CA THR A 21 16.01 5.23 3.94
C THR A 21 14.55 5.49 3.60
N TYR A 22 13.68 4.49 3.75
CA TYR A 22 12.24 4.71 3.59
C TYR A 22 11.70 5.77 4.57
N LYS A 23 12.14 5.72 5.85
CA LYS A 23 11.85 6.74 6.86
C LYS A 23 12.19 8.15 6.41
N ARG A 24 13.30 8.33 5.70
CA ARG A 24 13.77 9.65 5.25
C ARG A 24 13.06 10.15 4.00
N ILE A 25 12.66 9.26 3.09
CA ILE A 25 12.20 9.67 1.75
C ILE A 25 10.68 9.64 1.62
N TYR A 26 10.01 8.60 2.11
CA TYR A 26 8.61 8.33 1.75
C TYR A 26 7.66 8.19 2.95
N TYR A 27 8.20 8.24 4.16
CA TYR A 27 7.47 7.84 5.35
C TYR A 27 6.27 8.71 5.69
N ASN A 28 6.42 10.04 5.62
CA ASN A 28 5.35 10.94 6.02
C ASN A 28 4.15 10.83 5.07
N ASN A 29 4.41 10.55 3.79
CA ASN A 29 3.38 10.62 2.78
C ASN A 29 2.60 9.31 2.62
N VAL A 30 3.02 8.18 3.19
CA VAL A 30 2.36 6.90 2.92
C VAL A 30 0.94 6.82 3.50
N LEU A 31 0.69 7.36 4.69
CA LEU A 31 -0.66 7.39 5.24
C LEU A 31 -1.55 8.37 4.46
N ASP A 32 -1.03 9.55 4.15
CA ASP A 32 -1.75 10.59 3.41
C ASP A 32 -2.12 10.11 2.00
N ASN A 33 -1.18 9.46 1.31
CA ASN A 33 -1.42 8.88 -0.01
C ASN A 33 -2.41 7.72 0.07
N TRP A 34 -2.35 6.87 1.10
CA TRP A 34 -3.33 5.79 1.27
C TRP A 34 -4.74 6.35 1.45
N VAL A 35 -4.93 7.37 2.29
CA VAL A 35 -6.25 8.00 2.51
C VAL A 35 -6.86 8.51 1.20
N ILE A 36 -6.04 9.05 0.29
CA ILE A 36 -6.51 9.54 -1.02
C ILE A 36 -6.82 8.37 -1.98
N LEU A 37 -6.07 7.27 -1.89
CA LEU A 37 -6.08 6.19 -2.87
C LEU A 37 -6.92 4.97 -2.46
N GLU A 38 -7.33 4.87 -1.19
CA GLU A 38 -8.07 3.75 -0.61
C GLU A 38 -9.38 3.48 -1.38
N ASP A 39 -10.22 4.49 -1.59
CA ASP A 39 -11.49 4.33 -2.33
C ASP A 39 -11.26 3.89 -3.78
N PHE A 40 -10.21 4.40 -4.42
CA PHE A 40 -9.82 3.97 -5.77
C PHE A 40 -9.41 2.49 -5.78
N VAL A 41 -8.56 2.07 -4.84
CA VAL A 41 -8.12 0.67 -4.72
C VAL A 41 -9.31 -0.25 -4.53
N LEU A 42 -10.24 0.08 -3.63
CA LEU A 42 -11.43 -0.72 -3.36
C LEU A 42 -12.32 -0.87 -4.60
N ARG A 43 -12.62 0.23 -5.30
CA ARG A 43 -13.38 0.20 -6.57
C ARG A 43 -12.66 -0.58 -7.67
N TYR A 44 -11.33 -0.45 -7.75
CA TYR A 44 -10.53 -1.18 -8.71
C TYR A 44 -10.58 -2.69 -8.46
N ARG A 45 -10.45 -3.12 -7.20
CA ARG A 45 -10.62 -4.53 -6.79
C ARG A 45 -12.02 -5.04 -7.13
N GLU A 46 -13.06 -4.26 -6.88
CA GLU A 46 -14.44 -4.62 -7.22
C GLU A 46 -14.62 -4.81 -8.73
N LYS A 47 -14.15 -3.85 -9.53
CA LYS A 47 -14.19 -3.92 -11.00
C LYS A 47 -13.43 -5.13 -11.53
N TYR A 48 -12.20 -5.35 -11.04
CA TYR A 48 -11.37 -6.47 -11.45
C TYR A 48 -12.06 -7.82 -11.18
N ARG A 49 -12.70 -7.97 -10.00
CA ARG A 49 -13.45 -9.17 -9.62
C ARG A 49 -14.62 -9.45 -10.57
N LYS A 50 -15.35 -8.40 -10.98
CA LYS A 50 -16.46 -8.49 -11.94
C LYS A 50 -15.98 -8.91 -13.33
N GLU A 51 -14.84 -8.41 -13.77
CA GLU A 51 -14.31 -8.65 -15.12
C GLU A 51 -13.60 -10.01 -15.27
N HIS A 52 -12.94 -10.50 -14.23
CA HIS A 52 -12.02 -11.65 -14.32
C HIS A 52 -12.48 -12.88 -13.54
N GLY A 53 -13.52 -12.76 -12.71
CA GLY A 53 -14.04 -13.83 -11.87
C GLY A 53 -12.98 -14.44 -10.92
N PRO A 54 -13.23 -15.62 -10.34
CA PRO A 54 -12.25 -16.33 -9.51
C PRO A 54 -11.15 -17.06 -10.33
N ALA A 55 -11.17 -16.98 -11.67
CA ALA A 55 -10.39 -17.85 -12.55
C ALA A 55 -9.01 -17.30 -12.95
N LEU A 56 -8.76 -16.00 -12.82
CA LEU A 56 -7.40 -15.46 -12.98
C LEU A 56 -6.65 -15.64 -11.67
N GLY A 57 -5.47 -16.29 -11.70
CA GLY A 57 -4.64 -16.62 -10.53
C GLY A 57 -4.23 -15.47 -9.59
N HIS A 58 -4.69 -14.24 -9.83
CA HIS A 58 -4.63 -13.11 -8.92
C HIS A 58 -6.00 -12.86 -8.29
N LYS A 59 -6.13 -13.10 -6.99
CA LYS A 59 -7.32 -12.69 -6.22
C LYS A 59 -7.39 -11.16 -6.23
N ALA A 60 -8.53 -10.60 -6.61
CA ALA A 60 -8.74 -9.15 -6.64
C ALA A 60 -8.29 -8.46 -5.33
N ASP A 61 -8.54 -9.09 -4.18
CA ASP A 61 -8.18 -8.58 -2.86
C ASP A 61 -6.66 -8.41 -2.63
N THR A 62 -5.83 -9.08 -3.43
CA THR A 62 -4.36 -9.00 -3.32
C THR A 62 -3.76 -7.81 -4.07
N LEU A 63 -4.54 -7.13 -4.92
CA LEU A 63 -4.08 -5.97 -5.65
C LEU A 63 -3.80 -4.82 -4.68
N PHE A 64 -2.58 -4.30 -4.68
CA PHE A 64 -2.16 -3.21 -3.79
C PHE A 64 -2.17 -3.57 -2.29
N GLN A 65 -2.11 -4.87 -1.96
CA GLN A 65 -2.18 -5.35 -0.58
C GLN A 65 -0.97 -4.90 0.25
N ASP A 66 0.22 -4.79 -0.35
CA ASP A 66 1.40 -4.47 0.44
C ASP A 66 1.39 -2.99 0.82
N PHE A 67 0.92 -2.12 -0.07
CA PHE A 67 0.68 -0.71 0.23
C PHE A 67 -0.36 -0.53 1.34
N GLU A 68 -1.49 -1.26 1.26
CA GLU A 68 -2.52 -1.30 2.30
C GLU A 68 -1.94 -1.71 3.66
N HIS A 69 -1.23 -2.85 3.72
CA HIS A 69 -0.59 -3.32 4.95
C HIS A 69 0.39 -2.30 5.53
N LEU A 70 1.16 -1.62 4.67
CA LEU A 70 2.10 -0.60 5.10
C LEU A 70 1.38 0.62 5.70
N ALA A 71 0.28 1.05 5.08
CA ALA A 71 -0.54 2.17 5.57
C ALA A 71 -1.24 1.83 6.89
N GLU A 72 -1.85 0.65 7.02
CA GLU A 72 -2.48 0.19 8.27
C GLU A 72 -1.49 0.12 9.42
N LYS A 73 -0.28 -0.40 9.16
CA LYS A 73 0.80 -0.44 10.15
C LYS A 73 1.16 0.96 10.64
N ARG A 74 1.06 1.98 9.78
CA ARG A 74 1.28 3.39 10.15
C ARG A 74 0.10 3.96 10.92
N ARG A 75 -1.14 3.64 10.53
CA ARG A 75 -2.34 4.06 11.27
C ARG A 75 -2.30 3.56 12.72
N LYS A 76 -1.79 2.35 12.96
CA LYS A 76 -1.60 1.77 14.32
C LYS A 76 -0.40 2.34 15.09
N HIS A 77 0.61 2.85 14.38
CA HIS A 77 1.82 3.41 14.97
C HIS A 77 2.16 4.75 14.29
N PRO A 78 1.37 5.81 14.55
CA PRO A 78 1.67 7.13 14.05
C PRO A 78 3.05 7.56 14.57
N LEU A 79 3.83 8.30 13.77
CA LEU A 79 5.02 8.93 14.32
C LEU A 79 4.60 9.85 15.46
N LYS A 80 5.34 9.79 16.56
CA LYS A 80 5.33 10.90 17.50
C LYS A 80 5.72 12.14 16.71
N SER A 81 4.80 13.11 16.64
CA SER A 81 5.13 14.47 16.22
C SER A 81 6.30 14.91 17.10
N LEU A 82 7.44 15.20 16.46
CA LEU A 82 8.50 15.96 17.10
C LEU A 82 7.91 17.36 17.31
N LYS A 83 7.46 17.63 18.54
CA LYS A 83 7.22 18.99 19.02
C LYS A 83 8.55 19.71 19.17
#